data_AF-A0A8H6CF44-F1
#
_entry.id   AF-A0A8H6CF44-F1
#
_cell.length_a   1.000
_cell.length_b   1.000
_cell.length_c   1.000
_cell.angle_alpha   90.00
_cell.angle_beta   90.00
_cell.angle_gamma   90.00
#
_symmetry.space_group_name_H-M   'P 1'
#
loop_
_entity.id
_entity.type
_entity.pdbx_description
1 polymer ?
#
loop_
_entity_poly.entity_id
_entity_poly.type
_entity_poly.pdbx_seq_one_letter_code
_entity_poly.pdbx_strand_id
1 'polypeptide(L)'
;MANLDLRVADKYRLREKIGGGSFGAVYIGTHVDSGDEVAIKLEHVSVDPSFLECEADIYRSLSGGAGIPRVHAYVTECEYNAMVFDLLGPSLEDLFNFCGRKFSLKTVLMLVDQLLCRLEYIHAHDVIHRDIKPENCLMGVGKQGNQVYVTDLGLATERRPAQADANTGRSLRPSLVGTARFASVNGHLGVVQHRCDDLESLGYMLLYFIRPSLPWQGLKAANHEQREELILEKKQTISVEELCEGLPRAFAAYFDYIRSLGFDDKPKYSYLRKIFRDLFVREGFNHDNVFDWTILKYLQTTK
;
A
#
# COMPACT_ATOMS: atom_id res chain seq x y z
N MET A 1 -26.11 -28.98 9.98
CA MET A 1 -26.18 -27.74 9.19
C MET A 1 -25.59 -28.08 7.83
N ALA A 2 -26.32 -27.85 6.74
CA ALA A 2 -25.79 -28.12 5.40
C ALA A 2 -24.52 -27.28 5.20
N ASN A 3 -23.42 -27.93 4.84
CA ASN A 3 -22.18 -27.25 4.52
C ASN A 3 -22.44 -26.50 3.21
N LEU A 4 -22.68 -25.18 3.30
CA LEU A 4 -23.04 -24.36 2.16
C LEU A 4 -21.79 -24.25 1.26
N ASP A 5 -21.72 -25.05 0.20
CA ASP A 5 -20.61 -25.05 -0.77
C ASP A 5 -20.77 -23.86 -1.72
N LEU A 6 -20.52 -22.66 -1.20
CA LEU A 6 -20.55 -21.42 -1.99
C LEU A 6 -19.37 -21.41 -2.96
N ARG A 7 -19.67 -21.20 -4.23
CA ARG A 7 -18.67 -21.16 -5.31
C ARG A 7 -18.78 -19.85 -6.08
N VAL A 8 -17.64 -19.44 -6.62
CA VAL A 8 -17.51 -18.34 -7.56
C VAL A 8 -17.03 -18.92 -8.90
N ALA A 9 -17.73 -18.59 -9.98
CA ALA A 9 -17.48 -19.05 -11.35
C ALA A 9 -17.40 -20.59 -11.47
N ASP A 10 -18.12 -21.34 -10.61
CA ASP A 10 -18.05 -22.80 -10.41
C ASP A 10 -16.65 -23.38 -10.11
N LYS A 11 -15.62 -22.54 -10.08
CA LYS A 11 -14.20 -22.91 -10.00
C LYS A 11 -13.55 -22.60 -8.67
N TYR A 12 -14.09 -21.67 -7.90
CA TYR A 12 -13.47 -21.20 -6.66
C TYR A 12 -14.44 -21.39 -5.51
N ARG A 13 -14.13 -22.31 -4.59
CA ARG A 13 -14.89 -22.49 -3.36
C ARG A 13 -14.56 -21.36 -2.38
N LEU A 14 -15.58 -20.63 -1.93
CA LEU A 14 -15.44 -19.60 -0.91
C LEU A 14 -15.22 -20.26 0.46
N ARG A 15 -14.28 -19.71 1.25
CA ARG A 15 -13.96 -20.19 2.60
C ARG A 15 -14.14 -19.05 3.61
N GLU A 16 -13.21 -18.92 4.55
CA GLU A 16 -13.31 -17.96 5.65
C GLU A 16 -13.03 -16.52 5.19
N LYS A 17 -13.69 -15.57 5.85
CA LYS A 17 -13.44 -14.14 5.66
C LYS A 17 -12.12 -13.77 6.33
N ILE A 18 -11.21 -13.13 5.59
CA ILE A 18 -9.90 -12.69 6.09
C ILE A 18 -9.78 -11.18 6.23
N GLY A 19 -10.66 -10.42 5.59
CA GLY A 19 -10.63 -8.97 5.68
C GLY A 19 -11.93 -8.32 5.23
N GLY A 20 -12.04 -7.02 5.46
CA GLY A 20 -13.13 -6.20 4.96
C GLY A 20 -12.80 -4.73 5.12
N GLY A 21 -13.11 -3.94 4.10
CA GLY A 21 -12.88 -2.50 4.08
C GLY A 21 -14.05 -1.76 3.47
N SER A 22 -13.83 -0.49 3.12
CA SER A 22 -14.85 0.42 2.57
C SER A 22 -15.46 -0.06 1.25
N PHE A 23 -14.76 -0.93 0.52
CA PHE A 23 -15.10 -1.37 -0.85
C PHE A 23 -15.46 -2.86 -0.97
N GLY A 24 -15.69 -3.54 0.16
CA GLY A 24 -16.12 -4.94 0.15
C GLY A 24 -15.43 -5.82 1.19
N ALA A 25 -15.73 -7.12 1.10
CA ALA A 25 -15.19 -8.15 1.98
C ALA A 25 -14.24 -9.07 1.21
N VAL A 26 -13.16 -9.51 1.87
CA VAL A 26 -12.14 -10.40 1.29
C VAL A 26 -12.18 -11.74 2.02
N TYR A 27 -12.19 -12.82 1.25
CA TYR A 27 -12.27 -14.20 1.72
C TYR A 27 -11.09 -15.00 1.17
N ILE A 28 -10.67 -16.02 1.91
CA ILE A 28 -9.90 -17.12 1.31
C ILE A 28 -10.85 -17.92 0.43
N GLY A 29 -10.35 -18.40 -0.69
CA GLY A 29 -10.99 -19.42 -1.50
C GLY A 29 -10.01 -20.51 -1.91
N THR A 30 -10.54 -21.53 -2.58
CA THR A 30 -9.72 -22.62 -3.12
C THR A 30 -10.20 -22.95 -4.53
N HIS A 31 -9.27 -23.01 -5.49
CA HIS A 31 -9.58 -23.50 -6.84
C HIS A 31 -9.95 -24.99 -6.75
N VAL A 32 -11.12 -25.37 -7.25
CA VAL A 32 -11.70 -26.71 -7.03
C VAL A 32 -10.87 -27.82 -7.66
N ASP A 33 -10.28 -27.58 -8.83
CA ASP A 33 -9.51 -28.59 -9.55
C ASP A 33 -8.06 -28.72 -9.06
N SER A 34 -7.33 -27.60 -8.92
CA SER A 34 -5.91 -27.63 -8.51
C SER A 34 -5.70 -27.70 -7.00
N GLY A 35 -6.69 -27.28 -6.20
CA GLY A 35 -6.55 -27.11 -4.76
C GLY A 35 -5.76 -25.86 -4.34
N ASP A 36 -5.39 -24.99 -5.29
CA ASP A 36 -4.65 -23.76 -4.98
C ASP A 36 -5.50 -22.79 -4.18
N GLU A 37 -4.89 -22.16 -3.17
CA GLU A 37 -5.54 -21.12 -2.38
C GLU A 37 -5.53 -19.77 -3.11
N VAL A 38 -6.64 -19.06 -3.05
CA VAL A 38 -6.86 -17.75 -3.68
C VAL A 38 -7.48 -16.76 -2.69
N ALA A 39 -7.39 -15.47 -2.99
CA ALA A 39 -8.19 -14.45 -2.32
C ALA A 39 -9.38 -14.07 -3.22
N ILE A 40 -10.55 -13.86 -2.60
CA ILE A 40 -11.80 -13.50 -3.28
C ILE A 40 -12.35 -12.23 -2.64
N LYS A 41 -12.37 -11.12 -3.38
CA LYS A 41 -12.99 -9.85 -2.96
C LYS A 41 -14.40 -9.77 -3.54
N LEU A 42 -15.37 -9.46 -2.69
CA LEU A 42 -16.78 -9.35 -3.03
C LEU A 42 -17.30 -7.93 -2.82
N GLU A 43 -18.03 -7.42 -3.81
CA GLU A 43 -18.77 -6.15 -3.78
C GLU A 43 -20.23 -6.42 -4.16
N HIS A 44 -21.19 -5.86 -3.42
CA HIS A 44 -22.60 -6.05 -3.74
C HIS A 44 -22.97 -5.28 -5.03
N VAL A 45 -23.75 -5.89 -5.92
CA VAL A 45 -24.11 -5.31 -7.23
C VAL A 45 -24.92 -4.00 -7.15
N SER A 46 -25.45 -3.66 -5.97
CA SER A 46 -26.12 -2.38 -5.76
C SER A 46 -25.18 -1.18 -5.69
N VAL A 47 -23.86 -1.40 -5.66
CA VAL A 47 -22.86 -0.33 -5.69
C VAL A 47 -22.70 0.13 -7.15
N ASP A 48 -23.17 1.33 -7.44
CA ASP A 48 -23.14 1.94 -8.78
C ASP A 48 -22.52 3.36 -8.70
N PRO A 49 -21.42 3.64 -9.43
CA PRO A 49 -20.64 2.69 -10.24
C PRO A 49 -19.88 1.65 -9.38
N SER A 50 -19.61 0.47 -9.94
CA SER A 50 -18.84 -0.60 -9.26
C SER A 50 -17.38 -0.16 -9.05
N PHE A 51 -16.94 -0.11 -7.79
CA PHE A 51 -15.53 0.15 -7.50
C PHE A 51 -14.67 -1.07 -7.80
N LEU A 52 -15.23 -2.28 -7.62
CA LEU A 52 -14.51 -3.52 -7.87
C LEU A 52 -14.24 -3.77 -9.35
N GLU A 53 -15.15 -3.36 -10.24
CA GLU A 53 -14.91 -3.42 -11.70
C GLU A 53 -13.75 -2.51 -12.11
N CYS A 54 -13.79 -1.24 -11.69
CA CYS A 54 -12.71 -0.28 -11.92
C CYS A 54 -11.38 -0.79 -11.38
N GLU A 55 -11.38 -1.36 -10.16
CA GLU A 55 -10.19 -1.95 -9.56
C GLU A 55 -9.65 -3.13 -10.39
N ALA A 56 -10.53 -4.01 -10.88
CA ALA A 56 -10.15 -5.14 -11.72
C ALA A 56 -9.51 -4.68 -13.04
N ASP A 57 -10.01 -3.60 -13.64
CA ASP A 57 -9.42 -3.02 -14.85
C ASP A 57 -8.02 -2.46 -14.62
N ILE A 58 -7.79 -1.81 -13.48
CA ILE A 58 -6.44 -1.35 -13.09
C ILE A 58 -5.51 -2.55 -12.88
N TYR A 59 -5.95 -3.62 -12.21
CA TYR A 59 -5.12 -4.82 -12.10
C TYR A 59 -4.80 -5.45 -13.46
N ARG A 60 -5.77 -5.48 -14.39
CA ARG A 60 -5.55 -5.99 -15.75
C ARG A 60 -4.50 -5.17 -16.49
N SER A 61 -4.51 -3.84 -16.36
CA SER A 61 -3.50 -2.97 -16.99
C SER A 61 -2.10 -3.12 -16.40
N LEU A 62 -2.00 -3.58 -15.14
CA LEU A 62 -0.74 -3.82 -14.43
C LEU A 62 -0.24 -5.27 -14.51
N SER A 63 -0.99 -6.16 -15.18
CA SER A 63 -0.71 -7.60 -15.24
C SER A 63 0.72 -7.91 -15.72
N GLY A 64 1.36 -8.90 -15.08
CA GLY A 64 2.76 -9.27 -15.34
C GLY A 64 3.79 -8.46 -14.54
N GLY A 65 3.35 -7.46 -13.78
CA GLY A 65 4.22 -6.66 -12.92
C GLY A 65 4.78 -7.43 -11.74
N ALA A 66 6.08 -7.30 -11.49
CA ALA A 66 6.70 -7.90 -10.32
C ALA A 66 6.12 -7.30 -9.03
N GLY A 67 5.48 -8.15 -8.21
CA GLY A 67 4.84 -7.75 -6.95
C GLY A 67 3.51 -7.02 -7.15
N ILE A 68 2.85 -7.29 -8.27
CA ILE A 68 1.42 -7.01 -8.47
C ILE A 68 0.69 -8.36 -8.40
N PRO A 69 -0.32 -8.52 -7.54
CA PRO A 69 -1.16 -9.72 -7.52
C PRO A 69 -1.80 -9.96 -8.87
N ARG A 70 -1.81 -11.22 -9.33
CA ARG A 70 -2.52 -11.58 -10.55
C ARG A 70 -4.01 -11.76 -10.25
N VAL A 71 -4.84 -11.18 -11.09
CA VAL A 71 -6.29 -11.47 -11.12
C VAL A 71 -6.52 -12.71 -11.98
N HIS A 72 -7.15 -13.72 -11.38
CA HIS A 72 -7.52 -14.98 -12.04
C HIS A 72 -8.88 -14.90 -12.71
N ALA A 73 -9.83 -14.18 -12.09
CA ALA A 73 -11.18 -14.02 -12.60
C ALA A 73 -11.83 -12.76 -12.04
N TYR A 74 -12.74 -12.20 -12.82
CA TYR A 74 -13.73 -11.23 -12.37
C TYR A 74 -15.07 -11.69 -12.94
N VAL A 75 -16.07 -11.87 -12.08
CA VAL A 75 -17.41 -12.34 -12.46
C VAL A 75 -18.48 -11.64 -11.64
N THR A 76 -19.67 -11.52 -12.19
CA THR A 76 -20.88 -11.18 -11.42
C THR A 76 -21.66 -12.47 -11.18
N GLU A 77 -21.92 -12.78 -9.92
CA GLU A 77 -22.64 -13.99 -9.52
C GLU A 77 -23.62 -13.70 -8.38
N CYS A 78 -24.88 -14.05 -8.59
CA CYS A 78 -25.99 -13.69 -7.71
C CYS A 78 -26.04 -12.16 -7.48
N GLU A 79 -25.91 -11.74 -6.23
CA GLU A 79 -25.99 -10.32 -5.81
C GLU A 79 -24.59 -9.69 -5.63
N TYR A 80 -23.53 -10.33 -6.12
CA TYR A 80 -22.16 -9.87 -5.92
C TYR A 80 -21.32 -9.85 -7.21
N ASN A 81 -20.53 -8.79 -7.35
CA ASN A 81 -19.32 -8.80 -8.16
C ASN A 81 -18.20 -9.48 -7.34
N ALA A 82 -17.46 -10.37 -7.97
CA ALA A 82 -16.40 -11.14 -7.35
C ALA A 82 -15.11 -11.04 -8.17
N MET A 83 -14.02 -10.64 -7.51
CA MET A 83 -12.67 -10.63 -8.08
C MET A 83 -11.81 -11.66 -7.35
N VAL A 84 -11.23 -12.58 -8.12
CA VAL A 84 -10.36 -13.65 -7.62
C VAL A 84 -8.93 -13.33 -7.99
N PHE A 85 -8.01 -13.33 -7.02
CA PHE A 85 -6.59 -13.02 -7.22
C PHE A 85 -5.68 -13.90 -6.34
N ASP A 86 -4.37 -13.87 -6.61
CA ASP A 86 -3.37 -14.64 -5.87
C ASP A 86 -3.56 -14.42 -4.34
N LEU A 87 -3.57 -15.49 -3.55
CA LEU A 87 -3.50 -15.38 -2.09
C LEU A 87 -2.06 -15.05 -1.68
N LEU A 88 -1.90 -13.97 -0.92
CA LEU A 88 -0.60 -13.50 -0.42
C LEU A 88 -0.42 -13.83 1.06
N GLY A 89 0.79 -13.57 1.56
CA GLY A 89 1.16 -13.71 2.95
C GLY A 89 0.74 -12.51 3.80
N PRO A 90 1.31 -12.36 5.01
CA PRO A 90 0.95 -11.29 5.93
C PRO A 90 1.28 -9.90 5.36
N SER A 91 0.51 -8.89 5.79
CA SER A 91 0.80 -7.48 5.51
C SER A 91 2.04 -7.00 6.26
N LEU A 92 2.61 -5.87 5.84
CA LEU A 92 3.69 -5.25 6.59
C LEU A 92 3.22 -4.74 7.96
N GLU A 93 1.95 -4.39 8.14
CA GLU A 93 1.41 -4.07 9.48
C GLU A 93 1.38 -5.31 10.39
N ASP A 94 0.97 -6.47 9.86
CA ASP A 94 0.97 -7.73 10.62
C ASP A 94 2.40 -8.10 11.06
N LEU A 95 3.35 -8.00 10.13
CA LEU A 95 4.77 -8.26 10.40
C LEU A 95 5.37 -7.23 11.35
N PHE A 96 4.95 -5.97 11.26
CA PHE A 96 5.38 -4.92 12.16
C PHE A 96 4.92 -5.20 13.59
N ASN A 97 3.66 -5.60 13.77
CA ASN A 97 3.13 -6.04 15.05
C ASN A 97 3.85 -7.29 15.58
N PHE A 98 4.10 -8.28 14.72
CA PHE A 98 4.85 -9.49 15.06
C PHE A 98 6.28 -9.18 15.53
N CYS A 99 6.92 -8.16 14.96
CA CYS A 99 8.26 -7.72 15.35
C CYS A 99 8.29 -6.76 16.55
N GLY A 100 7.18 -6.62 17.29
CA GLY A 100 7.12 -5.72 18.45
C GLY A 100 7.08 -4.24 18.07
N ARG A 101 6.48 -3.92 16.91
CA ARG A 101 6.24 -2.55 16.41
C ARG A 101 7.52 -1.74 16.23
N LYS A 102 8.58 -2.39 15.78
CA LYS A 102 9.82 -1.76 15.34
C LYS A 102 10.54 -2.65 14.34
N PHE A 103 10.87 -2.11 13.18
CA PHE A 103 11.80 -2.77 12.26
C PHE A 103 13.22 -2.26 12.45
N SER A 104 14.19 -3.12 12.17
CA SER A 104 15.58 -2.74 12.03
C SER A 104 15.78 -1.86 10.79
N LEU A 105 16.82 -1.03 10.81
CA LEU A 105 17.18 -0.23 9.65
C LEU A 105 17.43 -1.12 8.41
N LYS A 106 18.05 -2.29 8.58
CA LYS A 106 18.28 -3.26 7.51
C LYS A 106 16.95 -3.69 6.84
N THR A 107 15.95 -4.09 7.62
CA THR A 107 14.62 -4.47 7.11
C THR A 107 13.98 -3.33 6.32
N VAL A 108 13.99 -2.12 6.87
CA VAL A 108 13.36 -0.95 6.22
C VAL A 108 14.06 -0.61 4.90
N LEU A 109 15.39 -0.70 4.85
CA LEU A 109 16.16 -0.45 3.63
C LEU A 109 15.98 -1.54 2.56
N MET A 110 15.79 -2.81 2.94
CA MET A 110 15.44 -3.86 1.97
C MET A 110 14.00 -3.68 1.44
N LEU A 111 13.07 -3.27 2.30
CA LEU A 111 11.68 -3.01 1.91
C LEU A 111 11.57 -1.81 0.96
N VAL A 112 12.21 -0.67 1.28
CA VAL A 112 12.10 0.54 0.44
C VAL A 112 12.63 0.31 -0.97
N ASP A 113 13.67 -0.51 -1.15
CA ASP A 113 14.21 -0.84 -2.46
C ASP A 113 13.15 -1.52 -3.35
N GLN A 114 12.42 -2.48 -2.79
CA GLN A 114 11.36 -3.18 -3.51
C GLN A 114 10.13 -2.28 -3.70
N LEU A 115 9.69 -1.56 -2.67
CA LEU A 115 8.51 -0.69 -2.72
C LEU A 115 8.66 0.42 -3.77
N LEU A 116 9.85 1.04 -3.87
CA LEU A 116 10.14 2.02 -4.93
C LEU A 116 10.07 1.40 -6.33
N CYS A 117 10.44 0.12 -6.50
CA CYS A 117 10.25 -0.59 -7.77
C CYS A 117 8.77 -0.85 -8.06
N ARG A 118 7.94 -1.15 -7.06
CA ARG A 118 6.48 -1.32 -7.24
C ARG A 118 5.82 -0.02 -7.67
N LEU A 119 6.11 1.07 -6.96
CA LEU A 119 5.57 2.38 -7.31
C LEU A 119 6.06 2.86 -8.67
N GLU A 120 7.34 2.66 -9.00
CA GLU A 120 7.84 2.99 -10.35
C GLU A 120 7.08 2.23 -11.44
N TYR A 121 6.79 0.94 -11.23
CA TYR A 121 6.03 0.13 -12.18
C TYR A 121 4.58 0.61 -12.32
N ILE A 122 3.88 0.82 -11.20
CA ILE A 122 2.49 1.34 -11.17
C ILE A 122 2.42 2.69 -11.89
N HIS A 123 3.33 3.60 -11.54
CA HIS A 123 3.40 4.94 -12.12
C HIS A 123 3.82 4.94 -13.60
N ALA A 124 4.49 3.89 -14.09
CA ALA A 124 4.83 3.73 -15.49
C ALA A 124 3.63 3.30 -16.35
N HIS A 125 2.57 2.78 -15.73
CA HIS A 125 1.28 2.46 -16.37
C HIS A 125 0.25 3.57 -16.15
N ASP A 126 0.71 4.79 -15.83
CA ASP A 126 -0.12 5.96 -15.57
C ASP A 126 -1.16 5.75 -14.44
N VAL A 127 -0.88 4.88 -13.47
CA VAL A 127 -1.72 4.67 -12.29
C VAL A 127 -1.10 5.40 -11.09
N ILE A 128 -1.94 6.03 -10.25
CA ILE A 128 -1.58 6.57 -8.93
C ILE A 128 -2.37 5.76 -7.88
N HIS A 129 -1.68 5.24 -6.87
CA HIS A 129 -2.26 4.33 -5.87
C HIS A 129 -3.15 5.06 -4.84
N ARG A 130 -2.72 6.22 -4.35
CA ARG A 130 -3.43 7.13 -3.41
C ARG A 130 -3.71 6.61 -2.00
N ASP A 131 -3.37 5.35 -1.69
CA ASP A 131 -3.50 4.78 -0.34
C ASP A 131 -2.32 3.87 0.06
N ILE A 132 -1.11 4.41 -0.05
CA ILE A 132 0.11 3.70 0.37
C ILE A 132 0.19 3.65 1.90
N LYS A 133 0.12 2.43 2.44
CA LYS A 133 0.16 2.14 3.87
C LYS A 133 0.62 0.69 4.15
N PRO A 134 1.06 0.36 5.38
CA PRO A 134 1.56 -0.97 5.71
C PRO A 134 0.57 -2.10 5.44
N GLU A 135 -0.72 -1.86 5.62
CA GLU A 135 -1.79 -2.84 5.40
C GLU A 135 -1.96 -3.24 3.92
N ASN A 136 -1.59 -2.35 3.00
CA ASN A 136 -1.69 -2.55 1.54
C ASN A 136 -0.38 -3.06 0.92
N CYS A 137 0.62 -3.36 1.74
CA CYS A 137 1.88 -3.95 1.32
C CYS A 137 1.99 -5.36 1.92
N LEU A 138 1.92 -6.41 1.11
CA LEU A 138 1.90 -7.80 1.57
C LEU A 138 3.14 -8.55 1.13
N MET A 139 3.61 -9.49 1.93
CA MET A 139 4.67 -10.41 1.49
C MET A 139 4.08 -11.54 0.64
N GLY A 140 4.84 -12.05 -0.33
CA GLY A 140 4.46 -13.26 -1.06
C GLY A 140 4.47 -14.52 -0.17
N VAL A 141 4.07 -15.64 -0.76
CA VAL A 141 4.05 -16.95 -0.10
C VAL A 141 5.09 -17.90 -0.72
N GLY A 142 5.48 -18.93 0.04
CA GLY A 142 6.40 -19.97 -0.42
C GLY A 142 7.71 -19.39 -0.98
N LYS A 143 8.02 -19.71 -2.24
CA LYS A 143 9.24 -19.23 -2.92
C LYS A 143 9.26 -17.71 -3.17
N GLN A 144 8.13 -17.04 -3.07
CA GLN A 144 7.98 -15.59 -3.22
C GLN A 144 7.96 -14.88 -1.85
N GLY A 145 8.27 -15.59 -0.75
CA GLY A 145 8.19 -15.06 0.62
C GLY A 145 9.11 -13.88 0.95
N ASN A 146 10.09 -13.59 0.10
CA ASN A 146 10.97 -12.42 0.19
C ASN A 146 10.54 -11.25 -0.70
N GLN A 147 9.45 -11.40 -1.45
CA GLN A 147 8.95 -10.39 -2.37
C GLN A 147 7.78 -9.63 -1.74
N VAL A 148 7.87 -8.30 -1.70
CA VAL A 148 6.73 -7.44 -1.32
C VAL A 148 5.83 -7.19 -2.53
N TYR A 149 4.53 -7.16 -2.27
CA TYR A 149 3.45 -6.87 -3.19
C TYR A 149 2.75 -5.59 -2.74
N VAL A 150 2.28 -4.80 -3.68
CA VAL A 150 1.38 -3.67 -3.42
C VAL A 150 -0.02 -4.08 -3.86
N THR A 151 -1.00 -3.91 -2.99
CA THR A 151 -2.38 -4.40 -3.14
C THR A 151 -3.39 -3.30 -2.84
N ASP A 152 -4.67 -3.60 -3.06
CA ASP A 152 -5.82 -2.71 -2.84
C ASP A 152 -5.76 -1.44 -3.70
N LEU A 153 -6.21 -1.60 -4.95
CA LEU A 153 -6.26 -0.54 -5.94
C LEU A 153 -7.65 0.12 -6.01
N GLY A 154 -8.51 -0.12 -5.00
CA GLY A 154 -9.85 0.45 -4.95
C GLY A 154 -9.89 1.97 -4.84
N LEU A 155 -8.80 2.57 -4.35
CA LEU A 155 -8.59 4.02 -4.36
C LEU A 155 -7.67 4.49 -5.48
N ALA A 156 -7.16 3.61 -6.34
CA ALA A 156 -6.26 4.02 -7.40
C ALA A 156 -6.99 4.84 -8.48
N THR A 157 -6.24 5.60 -9.28
CA THR A 157 -6.78 6.36 -10.40
C THR A 157 -5.75 6.50 -11.51
N GLU A 158 -6.21 6.71 -12.74
CA GLU A 158 -5.33 7.09 -13.84
C GLU A 158 -4.80 8.51 -13.62
N ARG A 159 -3.55 8.77 -14.00
CA ARG A 159 -2.81 10.02 -13.78
C ARG A 159 -3.56 11.25 -14.29
N ARG A 160 -4.33 11.11 -15.38
CA ARG A 160 -5.19 12.16 -15.92
C ARG A 160 -6.64 11.76 -15.74
N PRO A 161 -7.19 11.88 -14.52
CA PRO A 161 -8.57 11.50 -14.30
C PRO A 161 -9.46 12.39 -15.18
N ALA A 162 -10.43 11.79 -15.88
CA ALA A 162 -11.40 12.52 -16.71
C ALA A 162 -12.26 13.53 -15.91
N GLN A 163 -12.12 13.54 -14.57
CA GLN A 163 -12.90 14.35 -13.62
C GLN A 163 -12.08 15.44 -12.91
N ALA A 164 -10.91 15.81 -13.41
CA ALA A 164 -10.25 17.03 -12.96
C ALA A 164 -10.94 18.25 -13.58
N ASP A 165 -11.28 19.27 -12.78
CA ASP A 165 -11.69 20.56 -13.32
C ASP A 165 -10.54 21.11 -14.21
N ALA A 166 -10.81 21.26 -15.51
CA ALA A 166 -9.83 21.70 -16.49
C ALA A 166 -9.24 23.09 -16.21
N ASN A 167 -9.91 23.92 -15.41
CA ASN A 167 -9.44 25.26 -15.03
C ASN A 167 -8.65 25.30 -13.72
N THR A 168 -8.89 24.37 -12.79
CA THR A 168 -8.30 24.43 -11.43
C THR A 168 -7.50 23.21 -11.02
N GLY A 169 -7.61 22.09 -11.74
CA GLY A 169 -6.96 20.82 -11.40
C GLY A 169 -7.42 20.23 -10.07
N ARG A 170 -8.54 20.70 -9.50
CA ARG A 170 -9.07 20.25 -8.20
C ARG A 170 -9.99 19.04 -8.38
N SER A 171 -9.93 18.12 -7.42
CA SER A 171 -10.90 17.04 -7.30
C SER A 171 -12.26 17.60 -6.92
N LEU A 172 -13.33 17.07 -7.49
CA LEU A 172 -14.72 17.45 -7.18
C LEU A 172 -15.17 17.04 -5.77
N ARG A 173 -14.29 16.42 -4.96
CA ARG A 173 -14.54 16.03 -3.57
C ARG A 173 -13.48 16.64 -2.64
N PRO A 174 -13.84 17.56 -1.73
CA PRO A 174 -12.89 18.22 -0.83
C PRO A 174 -12.54 17.36 0.40
N SER A 175 -12.70 16.03 0.33
CA SER A 175 -12.47 15.12 1.45
C SER A 175 -11.14 14.39 1.30
N LEU A 176 -10.52 14.07 2.43
CA LEU A 176 -9.33 13.21 2.51
C LEU A 176 -9.51 11.96 1.63
N VAL A 177 -8.48 11.66 0.84
CA VAL A 177 -8.37 10.39 0.10
C VAL A 177 -7.25 9.56 0.73
N GLY A 178 -7.57 8.31 1.07
CA GLY A 178 -6.65 7.38 1.71
C GLY A 178 -6.60 7.54 3.23
N THR A 179 -5.57 6.96 3.84
CA THR A 179 -5.44 6.90 5.30
C THR A 179 -4.74 8.14 5.86
N ALA A 180 -5.42 8.94 6.70
CA ALA A 180 -4.94 10.23 7.21
C ALA A 180 -3.49 10.22 7.74
N ARG A 181 -3.09 9.12 8.39
CA ARG A 181 -1.74 8.92 8.93
C ARG A 181 -0.66 8.99 7.84
N PHE A 182 -0.91 8.38 6.69
CA PHE A 182 0.07 8.21 5.62
C PHE A 182 -0.19 9.08 4.40
N ALA A 183 -1.41 9.61 4.22
CA ALA A 183 -1.72 10.48 3.09
C ALA A 183 -0.75 11.67 2.98
N SER A 184 -0.40 12.08 1.76
CA SER A 184 0.35 13.31 1.54
C SER A 184 -0.44 14.56 1.98
N VAL A 185 0.23 15.71 2.05
CA VAL A 185 -0.47 17.00 2.27
C VAL A 185 -1.56 17.23 1.22
N ASN A 186 -1.30 16.90 -0.05
CA ASN A 186 -2.28 17.04 -1.12
C ASN A 186 -3.48 16.08 -0.96
N GLY A 187 -3.21 14.83 -0.52
CA GLY A 187 -4.27 13.86 -0.23
C GLY A 187 -5.22 14.31 0.87
N HIS A 188 -4.70 15.00 1.89
CA HIS A 188 -5.50 15.67 2.92
C HIS A 188 -6.32 16.84 2.38
N LEU A 189 -5.73 17.67 1.52
CA LEU A 189 -6.40 18.82 0.91
C LEU A 189 -7.47 18.42 -0.14
N GLY A 190 -7.60 17.13 -0.44
CA GLY A 190 -8.50 16.63 -1.48
C GLY A 190 -8.14 17.15 -2.88
N VAL A 191 -6.89 17.54 -3.13
CA VAL A 191 -6.46 17.92 -4.48
C VAL A 191 -6.08 16.68 -5.29
N VAL A 192 -6.00 16.83 -6.62
CA VAL A 192 -5.61 15.70 -7.49
C VAL A 192 -4.21 15.24 -7.09
N GLN A 193 -4.10 13.96 -6.76
CA GLN A 193 -2.85 13.32 -6.33
C GLN A 193 -2.07 12.81 -7.55
N HIS A 194 -0.74 12.85 -7.43
CA HIS A 194 0.23 12.45 -8.43
C HIS A 194 1.28 11.52 -7.84
N ARG A 195 2.29 11.22 -8.65
CA ARG A 195 3.36 10.27 -8.32
C ARG A 195 4.16 10.68 -7.09
N CYS A 196 4.29 11.98 -6.83
CA CYS A 196 4.97 12.49 -5.63
C CYS A 196 4.18 12.18 -4.35
N ASP A 197 2.85 12.09 -4.41
CA ASP A 197 1.99 11.86 -3.25
C ASP A 197 2.10 10.42 -2.74
N ASP A 198 2.17 9.44 -3.65
CA ASP A 198 2.46 8.05 -3.30
C ASP A 198 3.87 7.90 -2.69
N LEU A 199 4.84 8.67 -3.19
CA LEU A 199 6.21 8.68 -2.66
C LEU A 199 6.29 9.38 -1.29
N GLU A 200 5.54 10.46 -1.07
CA GLU A 200 5.46 11.12 0.23
C GLU A 200 4.85 10.18 1.27
N SER A 201 3.77 9.50 0.88
CA SER A 201 3.09 8.50 1.70
C SER A 201 4.02 7.32 2.03
N LEU A 202 4.80 6.84 1.05
CA LEU A 202 5.87 5.86 1.29
C LEU A 202 6.87 6.38 2.32
N GLY A 203 7.31 7.64 2.21
CA GLY A 203 8.22 8.25 3.18
C GLY A 203 7.70 8.18 4.61
N TYR A 204 6.44 8.59 4.82
CA TYR A 204 5.79 8.51 6.12
C TYR A 204 5.68 7.07 6.63
N MET A 205 5.42 6.11 5.75
CA MET A 205 5.41 4.69 6.09
C MET A 205 6.79 4.18 6.54
N LEU A 206 7.88 4.60 5.88
CA LEU A 206 9.25 4.24 6.29
C LEU A 206 9.58 4.78 7.69
N LEU A 207 9.20 6.03 7.97
CA LEU A 207 9.40 6.63 9.29
C LEU A 207 8.60 5.91 10.37
N TYR A 208 7.37 5.51 10.05
CA TYR A 208 6.50 4.74 10.94
C TYR A 208 7.12 3.39 11.34
N PHE A 209 7.88 2.73 10.46
CA PHE A 209 8.54 1.48 10.78
C PHE A 209 9.77 1.62 11.69
N ILE A 210 10.44 2.77 11.67
CA ILE A 210 11.70 3.00 12.44
C ILE A 210 11.42 3.69 13.78
N ARG A 211 10.43 4.59 13.81
CA ARG A 211 10.10 5.41 14.97
C ARG A 211 8.98 4.77 15.78
N PRO A 212 8.91 5.04 17.11
CA PRO A 212 7.77 4.60 17.93
C PRO A 212 6.42 5.14 17.42
N SER A 213 6.43 6.35 16.87
CA SER A 213 5.26 7.01 16.28
C SER A 213 5.68 8.14 15.33
N LEU A 214 4.76 8.51 14.44
CA LEU A 214 4.82 9.72 13.63
C LEU A 214 4.39 10.94 14.47
N PRO A 215 4.90 12.16 14.17
CA PRO A 215 4.64 13.38 14.94
C PRO A 215 3.16 13.78 15.06
N TRP A 216 2.31 13.32 14.14
CA TRP A 216 0.88 13.59 14.12
C TRP A 216 0.03 12.43 14.68
N GLN A 217 0.63 11.42 15.32
CA GLN A 217 -0.11 10.38 16.04
C GLN A 217 -0.43 10.82 17.47
N GLY A 218 -1.64 10.48 17.93
CA GLY A 218 -2.06 10.74 19.32
C GLY A 218 -2.50 12.19 19.60
N LEU A 219 -2.68 13.01 18.55
CA LEU A 219 -3.21 14.36 18.69
C LEU A 219 -4.61 14.34 19.32
N LYS A 220 -4.82 15.20 20.32
CA LYS A 220 -6.11 15.35 21.01
C LYS A 220 -7.03 16.21 20.15
N ALA A 221 -8.15 15.63 19.75
CA ALA A 221 -9.19 16.28 18.96
C ALA A 221 -10.56 15.92 19.54
N ALA A 222 -11.52 16.84 19.44
CA ALA A 222 -12.89 16.65 19.90
C ALA A 222 -13.69 15.70 19.00
N ASN A 223 -13.40 15.71 17.70
CA ASN A 223 -14.07 14.89 16.70
C ASN A 223 -13.08 14.46 15.58
N HIS A 224 -13.59 13.71 14.60
CA HIS A 224 -12.79 13.19 13.49
C HIS A 224 -12.26 14.30 12.57
N GLU A 225 -13.10 15.26 12.20
CA GLU A 225 -12.75 16.38 11.32
C GLU A 225 -11.61 17.22 11.91
N GLN A 226 -11.74 17.62 13.19
CA GLN A 226 -10.67 18.35 13.88
C GLN A 226 -9.38 17.52 13.98
N ARG A 227 -9.47 16.18 14.08
CA ARG A 227 -8.27 15.34 14.07
C ARG A 227 -7.57 15.40 12.71
N GLU A 228 -8.31 15.35 11.61
CA GLU A 228 -7.75 15.47 10.26
C GLU A 228 -7.10 16.84 10.04
N GLU A 229 -7.75 17.92 10.47
CA GLU A 229 -7.20 19.28 10.42
C GLU A 229 -5.87 19.39 11.20
N LEU A 230 -5.81 18.86 12.42
CA LEU A 230 -4.58 18.88 13.24
C LEU A 230 -3.45 18.03 12.62
N ILE A 231 -3.79 16.89 12.00
CA ILE A 231 -2.81 16.08 11.27
C ILE A 231 -2.27 16.86 10.08
N LEU A 232 -3.14 17.49 9.29
CA LEU A 232 -2.77 18.31 8.14
C LEU A 232 -1.87 19.48 8.55
N GLU A 233 -2.27 20.24 9.57
CA GLU A 233 -1.49 21.37 10.11
C GLU A 233 -0.08 20.92 10.52
N LYS A 234 0.02 19.80 11.25
CA LYS A 234 1.33 19.27 11.67
C LYS A 234 2.18 18.81 10.48
N LYS A 235 1.58 18.21 9.45
CA LYS A 235 2.29 17.81 8.21
C LYS A 235 2.81 19.00 7.40
N GLN A 236 2.05 20.09 7.35
CA GLN A 236 2.43 21.31 6.63
C GLN A 236 3.54 22.08 7.35
N THR A 237 3.52 22.09 8.68
CA THR A 237 4.41 22.92 9.48
C THR A 237 5.72 22.23 9.88
N ILE A 238 5.75 20.89 9.89
CA ILE A 238 6.96 20.15 10.28
C ILE A 238 8.07 20.24 9.20
N SER A 239 9.25 20.69 9.62
CA SER A 239 10.43 20.73 8.76
C SER A 239 10.96 19.31 8.47
N VAL A 240 11.73 19.16 7.40
CA VAL A 240 12.34 17.87 7.06
C VAL A 240 13.34 17.45 8.14
N GLU A 241 14.05 18.42 8.72
CA GLU A 241 15.01 18.22 9.81
C GLU A 241 14.32 17.69 11.07
N GLU A 242 13.20 18.28 11.50
CA GLU A 242 12.43 17.81 12.65
C GLU A 242 11.84 16.42 12.36
N LEU A 243 11.27 16.23 11.17
CA LEU A 243 10.65 14.96 10.76
C LEU A 243 11.65 13.79 10.76
N CYS A 244 12.88 14.06 10.31
CA CYS A 244 13.95 13.06 10.17
C CYS A 244 14.96 13.09 11.33
N GLU A 245 14.68 13.80 12.42
CA GLU A 245 15.60 13.94 13.55
C GLU A 245 16.02 12.57 14.09
N GLY A 246 17.33 12.38 14.28
CA GLY A 246 17.93 11.15 14.79
C GLY A 246 18.05 10.01 13.76
N LEU A 247 17.63 10.21 12.51
CA LEU A 247 17.76 9.23 11.43
C LEU A 247 18.94 9.53 10.50
N PRO A 248 19.44 8.54 9.74
CA PRO A 248 20.43 8.80 8.71
C PRO A 248 19.97 9.87 7.70
N ARG A 249 20.89 10.72 7.25
CA ARG A 249 20.63 11.81 6.28
C ARG A 249 19.90 11.38 5.00
N ALA A 250 19.97 10.10 4.65
CA ALA A 250 19.22 9.49 3.55
C ALA A 250 17.71 9.76 3.63
N PHE A 251 17.11 9.72 4.83
CA PHE A 251 15.68 10.00 5.02
C PHE A 251 15.35 11.46 4.74
N ALA A 252 16.15 12.40 5.26
CA ALA A 252 15.98 13.82 4.96
C ALA A 252 16.12 14.09 3.45
N ALA A 253 17.17 13.55 2.82
CA ALA A 253 17.39 13.69 1.38
C ALA A 253 16.25 13.12 0.51
N TYR A 254 15.56 12.07 0.99
CA TYR A 254 14.36 11.52 0.35
C TYR A 254 13.20 12.52 0.39
N PHE A 255 12.90 13.11 1.55
CA PHE A 255 11.83 14.09 1.71
C PHE A 255 12.13 15.41 1.01
N ASP A 256 13.37 15.91 1.09
CA ASP A 256 13.81 17.11 0.37
C ASP A 256 13.56 16.95 -1.14
N TYR A 257 13.94 15.79 -1.69
CA TYR A 257 13.69 15.49 -3.10
C TYR A 257 12.20 15.48 -3.44
N ILE A 258 11.38 14.78 -2.66
CA ILE A 258 9.93 14.69 -2.91
C ILE A 258 9.27 16.06 -2.83
N ARG A 259 9.60 16.85 -1.81
CA ARG A 259 9.05 18.20 -1.63
C ARG A 259 9.52 19.18 -2.70
N SER A 260 10.60 18.85 -3.44
CA SER A 260 11.07 19.64 -4.59
C SER A 260 10.38 19.31 -5.91
N LEU A 261 9.62 18.21 -5.99
CA LEU A 261 8.96 17.79 -7.22
C LEU A 261 7.78 18.71 -7.54
N GLY A 262 7.71 19.17 -8.78
CA GLY A 262 6.52 19.80 -9.31
C GLY A 262 5.42 18.79 -9.64
N PHE A 263 4.23 19.32 -9.88
CA PHE A 263 3.00 18.56 -10.16
C PHE A 263 3.15 17.49 -11.25
N ASP A 264 3.76 17.84 -12.39
CA ASP A 264 3.90 16.95 -13.55
C ASP A 264 5.22 16.20 -13.64
N ASP A 265 6.12 16.42 -12.69
CA ASP A 265 7.46 15.86 -12.72
C ASP A 265 7.41 14.33 -12.71
N LYS A 266 8.34 13.72 -13.45
CA LYS A 266 8.59 12.29 -13.36
C LYS A 266 9.65 12.08 -12.27
N PRO A 267 9.32 11.43 -11.14
CA PRO A 267 10.29 11.16 -10.10
C PRO A 267 11.45 10.32 -10.62
N LYS A 268 12.66 10.61 -10.17
CA LYS A 268 13.88 9.84 -10.44
C LYS A 268 13.96 8.69 -9.45
N TYR A 269 13.19 7.63 -9.65
CA TYR A 269 13.16 6.47 -8.75
C TYR A 269 14.55 5.83 -8.56
N SER A 270 15.39 5.84 -9.60
CA SER A 270 16.78 5.38 -9.51
C SER A 270 17.61 6.19 -8.50
N TYR A 271 17.39 7.50 -8.40
CA TYR A 271 18.02 8.35 -7.39
C TYR A 271 17.50 8.01 -5.99
N LEU A 272 16.17 7.86 -5.83
CA LEU A 272 15.56 7.48 -4.55
C LEU A 272 16.08 6.14 -4.04
N ARG A 273 16.17 5.12 -4.91
CA ARG A 273 16.78 3.83 -4.56
C ARG A 273 18.26 3.97 -4.22
N LYS A 274 19.00 4.77 -4.99
CA LYS A 274 20.44 4.98 -4.76
C LYS A 274 20.72 5.55 -3.38
N ILE A 275 19.94 6.54 -2.91
CA ILE A 275 20.09 7.12 -1.58
C ILE A 275 20.08 6.04 -0.49
N PHE A 276 19.10 5.13 -0.53
CA PHE A 276 18.97 4.06 0.46
C PHE A 276 19.94 2.90 0.24
N ARG A 277 20.31 2.57 -1.00
CA ARG A 277 21.35 1.56 -1.29
C ARG A 277 22.72 2.01 -0.80
N ASP A 278 23.09 3.27 -1.02
CA ASP A 278 24.35 3.82 -0.52
C ASP A 278 24.40 3.79 1.01
N LEU A 279 23.28 4.10 1.68
CA LEU A 279 23.15 3.93 3.13
C LEU A 279 23.30 2.46 3.53
N PHE A 280 22.61 1.53 2.85
CA PHE A 280 22.67 0.10 3.14
C PHE A 280 24.11 -0.45 3.10
N VAL A 281 24.87 -0.05 2.07
CA VAL A 281 26.28 -0.44 1.92
C VAL A 281 27.14 0.20 3.02
N ARG A 282 26.92 1.47 3.34
CA ARG A 282 27.68 2.19 4.37
C ARG A 282 27.51 1.58 5.77
N GLU A 283 26.31 1.11 6.09
CA GLU A 283 26.03 0.40 7.35
C GLU A 283 26.58 -1.06 7.34
N GLY A 284 27.15 -1.52 6.22
CA GLY A 284 27.74 -2.85 6.10
C GLY A 284 26.70 -3.97 6.08
N PHE A 285 25.46 -3.69 5.68
CA PHE A 285 24.42 -4.71 5.61
C PHE A 285 24.58 -5.63 4.40
N ASN A 286 24.19 -6.89 4.58
CA ASN A 286 24.14 -7.89 3.50
C ASN A 286 22.74 -7.97 2.91
N HIS A 287 22.63 -7.95 1.58
CA HIS A 287 21.36 -8.11 0.88
C HIS A 287 21.01 -9.60 0.73
N ASP A 288 20.60 -10.21 1.85
CA ASP A 288 20.40 -11.65 2.02
C ASP A 288 18.92 -12.06 2.08
N ASN A 289 17.99 -11.10 1.94
CA ASN A 289 16.54 -11.30 2.13
C ASN A 289 16.15 -11.76 3.55
N VAL A 290 17.02 -11.57 4.55
CA VAL A 290 16.74 -11.91 5.95
C VAL A 290 16.16 -10.70 6.67
N PHE A 291 14.84 -10.64 6.72
CA PHE A 291 14.08 -9.63 7.46
C PHE A 291 13.92 -9.98 8.95
N ASP A 292 13.57 -9.01 9.78
CA ASP A 292 13.42 -9.19 11.23
C ASP A 292 12.48 -10.35 11.61
N TRP A 293 11.34 -10.47 10.92
CA TRP A 293 10.37 -11.56 11.16
C TRP A 293 10.93 -12.94 10.81
N THR A 294 11.89 -13.02 9.88
CA THR A 294 12.55 -14.29 9.52
C THR A 294 13.39 -14.79 10.69
N ILE A 295 14.13 -13.89 11.32
CA ILE A 295 14.95 -14.20 12.51
C ILE A 295 14.05 -14.60 13.68
N LEU A 296 13.00 -13.82 13.96
CA LEU A 296 12.08 -14.11 15.06
C LEU A 296 11.37 -15.45 14.91
N LYS A 297 10.90 -15.77 13.70
CA LYS A 297 10.26 -17.07 13.42
C LYS A 297 11.25 -18.24 13.60
N TYR A 298 12.50 -18.08 13.18
CA TYR A 298 13.54 -19.08 13.43
C TYR A 298 13.76 -19.29 14.93
N LEU A 299 13.92 -18.22 15.70
CA LEU A 299 14.11 -18.29 17.15
C LEU A 299 12.93 -18.92 17.91
N GLN A 300 11.70 -18.75 17.42
CA GLN A 300 10.50 -19.37 17.99
C GLN A 300 10.39 -20.87 17.68
N THR A 301 10.89 -21.31 16.53
CA THR A 301 10.83 -22.73 16.09
C THR A 301 11.99 -23.57 16.63
N THR A 302 13.05 -22.93 17.12
CA THR A 302 14.23 -23.61 17.70
C THR A 302 14.21 -23.68 19.23
N LYS A 303 13.09 -23.26 19.86
CA LYS A 303 12.81 -23.41 21.29
C LYS A 303 11.77 -24.51 21.50
#